data_AF-A0A9P6YVD0-F1
#
_entry.id   AF-A0A9P6YVD0-F1
#
_cell.length_a   1.000
_cell.length_b   1.000
_cell.length_c   1.000
_cell.angle_alpha   90.00
_cell.angle_beta   90.00
_cell.angle_gamma   90.00
#
_symmetry.space_group_name_H-M   'P 1'
#
loop_
_entity.id
_entity.type
_entity.pdbx_description
1 polymer ?
#
loop_
_entity_poly.entity_id
_entity_poly.type
_entity_poly.pdbx_seq_one_letter_code
_entity_poly.pdbx_strand_id
1 'polypeptide(L)'
;MNLNHSRPSLNVVDWEHENTACYQINARDNDMVNCTKLLNLAGLSRTRREAILNDEEYRMVARVGSMALKGVWLPLDRAKYLAETYGLTDLLYPLLVNDPSNFLSSQSN
;
A
#
# COMPACT_ATOMS: atom_id res chain seq x y z
N MET A 1 -27.04 19.44 -2.40
CA MET A 1 -26.44 18.23 -1.80
C MET A 1 -24.96 18.27 -2.13
N ASN A 2 -24.13 18.76 -1.22
CA ASN A 2 -22.69 18.90 -1.41
C ASN A 2 -22.01 17.61 -0.91
N LEU A 3 -21.48 16.81 -1.83
CA LEU A 3 -20.62 15.68 -1.51
C LEU A 3 -19.20 16.19 -1.27
N ASN A 4 -18.98 16.87 -0.14
CA ASN A 4 -17.64 17.05 0.41
C ASN A 4 -17.28 15.79 1.19
N HIS A 5 -16.84 14.75 0.47
CA HIS A 5 -16.08 13.68 1.10
C HIS A 5 -14.63 14.14 1.20
N SER A 6 -14.26 14.63 2.39
CA SER A 6 -12.88 14.91 2.76
C SER A 6 -12.01 13.67 2.53
N ARG A 7 -10.95 13.86 1.74
CA ARG A 7 -10.07 12.85 1.12
C ARG A 7 -9.28 12.01 2.13
N PRO A 8 -8.98 10.72 1.86
CA PRO A 8 -7.77 10.12 2.41
C PRO A 8 -6.56 10.78 1.75
N SER A 9 -5.68 11.42 2.52
CA SER A 9 -4.42 11.96 2.01
C SER A 9 -3.23 11.38 2.74
N LEU A 10 -2.27 10.83 2.00
CA LEU A 10 -0.88 10.68 2.44
C LEU A 10 0.00 11.29 1.35
N ASN A 11 0.73 12.37 1.68
CA ASN A 11 1.67 13.04 0.80
C ASN A 11 3.04 12.37 0.90
N VAL A 12 3.73 12.20 -0.23
CA VAL A 12 5.17 11.90 -0.28
C VAL A 12 5.87 13.14 -0.79
N VAL A 13 6.65 13.78 0.07
CA VAL A 13 7.65 14.78 -0.31
C VAL A 13 8.98 14.05 -0.32
N ASP A 14 9.70 14.09 -1.44
CA ASP A 14 11.04 13.52 -1.57
C ASP A 14 11.95 14.12 -0.50
N TRP A 15 12.39 13.29 0.45
CA TRP A 15 13.52 13.60 1.31
C TRP A 15 14.73 12.86 0.75
N GLU A 16 15.30 13.38 -0.34
CA GLU A 16 16.57 12.88 -0.90
C GLU A 16 17.78 13.10 0.05
N HIS A 17 17.59 13.61 1.26
CA HIS A 17 18.68 14.00 2.15
C HIS A 17 18.89 13.20 3.43
N GLU A 18 18.04 12.22 3.75
CA GLU A 18 18.34 11.29 4.84
C GLU A 18 18.10 9.87 4.36
N ASN A 19 19.01 8.97 4.72
CA ASN A 19 19.15 7.60 4.24
C ASN A 19 18.00 6.68 4.74
N THR A 20 16.75 7.08 4.50
CA THR A 20 15.52 6.49 5.01
C THR A 20 14.58 6.27 3.83
N ALA A 21 14.42 5.02 3.39
CA ALA A 21 13.50 4.69 2.32
C ALA A 21 12.05 4.83 2.81
N CYS A 22 11.34 5.85 2.35
CA CYS A 22 9.92 6.05 2.66
C CYS A 22 9.05 5.26 1.66
N TYR A 23 8.24 4.33 2.16
CA TYR A 23 7.41 3.46 1.34
C TYR A 23 5.92 3.84 1.48
N GLN A 24 5.32 4.30 0.38
CA GLN A 24 3.88 4.60 0.36
C GLN A 24 3.08 3.42 -0.20
N ILE A 25 2.24 2.84 0.65
CA ILE A 25 1.15 1.96 0.23
C ILE A 25 -0.10 2.82 0.02
N ASN A 26 -0.58 2.90 -1.22
CA ASN A 26 -1.86 3.54 -1.50
C ASN A 26 -2.96 2.51 -1.25
N ALA A 27 -3.85 2.80 -0.30
CA ALA A 27 -5.12 2.12 -0.14
C ALA A 27 -6.20 2.93 -0.88
N ARG A 28 -7.09 2.24 -1.61
CA ARG A 28 -8.32 2.88 -2.13
C ARG A 28 -9.42 2.77 -1.09
N ASP A 29 -10.44 3.64 -1.17
CA ASP A 29 -11.64 3.67 -0.31
C ASP A 29 -12.51 2.38 -0.36
N ASN A 30 -12.04 1.34 -1.03
CA ASN A 30 -12.68 0.03 -1.16
C ASN A 30 -11.81 -1.09 -0.55
N ASP A 31 -11.02 -0.79 0.47
CA ASP A 31 -10.13 -1.73 1.17
C ASP A 31 -9.15 -2.46 0.26
N MET A 32 -8.72 -1.84 -0.85
CA MET A 32 -7.74 -2.44 -1.77
C MET A 32 -6.35 -1.84 -1.55
N VAL A 33 -5.34 -2.70 -1.54
CA VAL A 33 -3.93 -2.35 -1.34
C VAL A 33 -3.12 -2.68 -2.60
N ASN A 34 -2.23 -1.78 -3.01
CA ASN A 34 -1.30 -2.03 -4.11
C ASN A 34 -0.19 -3.02 -3.69
N CYS A 35 -0.42 -4.31 -3.93
CA CYS A 35 0.49 -5.38 -3.57
C CYS A 35 1.78 -5.41 -4.42
N THR A 36 1.79 -4.78 -5.59
CA THR A 36 3.05 -4.57 -6.35
C THR A 36 4.02 -3.70 -5.55
N LYS A 37 3.55 -2.62 -4.92
CA LYS A 37 4.39 -1.79 -4.05
C LYS A 37 4.79 -2.51 -2.78
N LEU A 38 3.85 -3.21 -2.15
CA LEU A 38 4.10 -4.02 -0.95
C LEU A 38 5.22 -5.05 -1.18
N LEU A 39 5.14 -5.85 -2.23
CA LEU A 39 6.12 -6.92 -2.47
C LEU A 39 7.49 -6.39 -2.92
N ASN A 40 7.60 -5.15 -3.41
CA ASN A 40 8.92 -4.55 -3.67
C ASN A 40 9.77 -4.43 -2.39
N LEU A 41 9.13 -4.41 -1.22
CA LEU A 41 9.79 -4.35 0.09
C LEU A 41 10.34 -5.70 0.54
N ALA A 42 9.83 -6.81 0.00
CA ALA A 42 10.15 -8.16 0.45
C ALA A 42 11.52 -8.68 -0.02
N GLY A 43 12.33 -7.86 -0.71
CA GLY A 43 13.63 -8.29 -1.25
C GLY A 43 13.56 -9.43 -2.28
N LEU A 44 12.36 -9.77 -2.77
CA LEU A 44 12.15 -10.85 -3.73
C LEU A 44 12.63 -10.45 -5.12
N SER A 45 13.02 -11.40 -5.97
CA SER A 45 13.30 -11.12 -7.38
C SER A 45 12.03 -10.66 -8.11
N ARG A 46 12.19 -9.88 -9.19
CA ARG A 46 11.06 -9.43 -10.01
C ARG A 46 10.17 -10.59 -10.47
N THR A 47 10.76 -11.65 -11.02
CA THR A 47 10.04 -12.83 -11.50
C THR A 47 9.23 -13.50 -10.38
N ARG A 48 9.80 -13.58 -9.17
CA ARG A 48 9.10 -14.17 -8.03
C ARG A 48 7.89 -13.32 -7.60
N ARG A 49 8.03 -11.99 -7.58
CA ARG A 49 6.91 -11.08 -7.30
C ARG A 49 5.80 -11.18 -8.35
N GLU A 50 6.17 -11.24 -9.62
CA GLU A 50 5.20 -11.42 -10.71
C GLU A 50 4.48 -12.76 -10.60
N ALA A 51 5.16 -13.86 -10.26
CA ALA A 51 4.54 -15.16 -10.04
C ALA A 51 3.51 -15.13 -8.89
N ILE A 52 3.88 -14.56 -7.74
CA ILE A 52 2.98 -14.41 -6.58
C ILE A 52 1.73 -13.63 -6.98
N LEU A 53 1.89 -12.46 -7.60
CA LEU A 53 0.75 -11.60 -7.97
C LEU A 53 -0.12 -12.21 -9.06
N ASN A 54 0.43 -13.04 -9.95
CA ASN A 54 -0.34 -13.71 -10.99
C ASN A 54 -1.18 -14.88 -10.48
N ASP A 55 -0.77 -15.50 -9.37
CA ASP A 55 -1.46 -16.61 -8.71
C ASP A 55 -2.70 -16.13 -7.92
N GLU A 56 -2.79 -14.84 -7.61
CA GLU A 56 -3.90 -14.26 -6.86
C GLU A 56 -5.19 -14.20 -7.70
N GLU A 57 -6.22 -14.92 -7.26
CA GLU A 57 -7.51 -15.11 -7.96
C GLU A 57 -8.32 -13.80 -8.09
N TYR A 58 -8.43 -13.02 -7.03
CA TYR A 58 -9.29 -11.81 -6.96
C TYR A 58 -8.54 -10.50 -7.20
N ARG A 59 -7.52 -10.54 -8.07
CA ARG A 59 -6.66 -9.38 -8.30
C ARG A 59 -7.25 -8.35 -9.25
N MET A 60 -7.08 -7.07 -8.92
CA MET A 60 -7.36 -5.97 -9.85
C MET A 60 -6.06 -5.41 -10.43
N VAL A 61 -5.96 -5.31 -11.76
CA VAL A 61 -4.76 -4.80 -12.43
C VAL A 61 -4.98 -3.38 -12.93
N ALA A 62 -4.31 -2.41 -12.32
CA ALA A 62 -4.30 -1.03 -12.77
C ALA A 62 -3.14 -0.81 -13.75
N ARG A 63 -3.45 -0.73 -15.05
CA ARG A 63 -2.45 -0.55 -16.13
C ARG A 63 -2.30 0.91 -16.56
N VAL A 64 -3.35 1.71 -16.39
CA VAL A 64 -3.47 3.09 -16.87
C VAL A 64 -3.71 4.01 -15.67
N GLY A 65 -3.29 5.27 -15.78
CA GLY A 65 -3.36 6.28 -14.71
C GLY A 65 -1.99 6.67 -14.16
N SER A 66 -1.98 7.38 -13.03
CA SER A 66 -0.75 7.84 -12.36
C SER A 66 0.20 6.68 -12.08
N MET A 67 1.50 6.89 -12.30
CA MET A 67 2.53 5.86 -12.11
C MET A 67 2.51 5.27 -10.69
N ALA A 68 2.19 6.09 -9.69
CA ALA A 68 2.07 5.66 -8.30
C ALA A 68 0.89 4.71 -8.03
N LEU A 69 -0.08 4.62 -8.95
CA LEU A 69 -1.26 3.76 -8.81
C LEU A 69 -1.23 2.52 -9.71
N LYS A 70 -0.28 2.46 -10.66
CA LYS A 70 -0.11 1.28 -11.50
C LYS A 70 0.35 0.08 -10.66
N GLY A 71 -0.15 -1.10 -10.98
CA GLY A 71 0.17 -2.34 -10.28
C GLY A 71 -1.02 -3.25 -10.07
N VAL A 72 -0.79 -4.30 -9.29
CA VAL A 72 -1.79 -5.27 -8.86
C VAL A 72 -2.31 -4.88 -7.48
N TRP A 73 -3.63 -4.84 -7.37
CA TRP A 73 -4.35 -4.47 -6.16
C TRP A 73 -5.10 -5.69 -5.63
N LEU A 74 -4.98 -5.94 -4.33
CA LEU A 74 -5.68 -7.02 -3.63
C LEU A 74 -6.47 -6.45 -2.44
N PRO A 75 -7.50 -7.16 -1.95
CA PRO A 75 -8.18 -6.80 -0.71
C PRO A 75 -7.21 -6.72 0.47
N LEU A 76 -7.52 -5.85 1.43
CA LEU A 76 -6.68 -5.53 2.58
C LEU A 76 -6.28 -6.78 3.36
N ASP A 77 -7.22 -7.70 3.58
CA ASP A 77 -6.94 -8.95 4.31
C ASP A 77 -5.93 -9.83 3.57
N ARG A 78 -6.01 -9.87 2.24
CA ARG A 78 -5.03 -10.60 1.43
C ARG A 78 -3.67 -9.90 1.42
N ALA A 79 -3.65 -8.58 1.40
CA ALA A 79 -2.42 -7.81 1.50
C ALA A 79 -1.72 -7.99 2.86
N LYS A 80 -2.48 -8.06 3.96
CA LYS A 80 -1.96 -8.40 5.30
C LYS A 80 -1.34 -9.80 5.32
N TYR A 81 -2.03 -10.78 4.73
CA TYR A 81 -1.49 -12.13 4.61
C TYR A 81 -0.15 -12.16 3.86
N LEU A 82 -0.05 -11.44 2.74
CA LEU A 82 1.22 -11.34 1.99
C LEU A 82 2.30 -10.62 2.82
N ALA A 83 1.94 -9.57 3.56
CA ALA A 83 2.89 -8.88 4.43
C ALA A 83 3.45 -9.83 5.50
N GLU A 84 2.59 -10.61 6.15
CA GLU A 84 3.01 -11.60 7.15
C GLU A 84 3.87 -12.70 6.54
N THR A 85 3.42 -13.27 5.40
CA THR A 85 4.12 -14.36 4.69
C THR A 85 5.55 -13.98 4.30
N TYR A 86 5.79 -12.72 3.97
CA TYR A 86 7.10 -12.23 3.53
C TYR A 86 7.82 -11.37 4.57
N GLY A 87 7.39 -11.40 5.84
CA GLY A 87 8.10 -10.73 6.94
C GLY A 87 8.10 -9.21 6.85
N LEU A 88 7.04 -8.62 6.28
CA LEU A 88 6.88 -7.18 6.10
C LEU A 88 6.02 -6.53 7.18
N THR A 89 5.43 -7.30 8.10
CA THR A 89 4.50 -6.79 9.12
C THR A 89 5.09 -5.65 9.94
N ASP A 90 6.33 -5.81 10.42
CA ASP A 90 7.00 -4.79 11.24
C ASP A 90 7.32 -3.53 10.45
N LEU A 91 7.75 -3.68 9.18
CA LEU A 91 8.05 -2.57 8.29
C LEU A 91 6.79 -1.78 7.90
N LEU A 92 5.66 -2.47 7.83
CA LEU A 92 4.37 -1.92 7.42
C LEU A 92 3.49 -1.53 8.59
N TYR A 93 3.98 -1.61 9.82
CA TYR A 93 3.28 -1.07 10.98
C TYR A 93 3.43 0.46 11.02
N PRO A 94 2.36 1.25 11.19
CA PRO A 94 0.96 0.85 11.39
C PRO A 94 0.09 0.86 10.11
N LEU A 95 0.67 0.96 8.91
CA LEU A 95 -0.03 1.17 7.63
C LEU A 95 -1.08 0.09 7.27
N LEU A 96 -0.92 -1.15 7.73
CA LEU A 96 -1.83 -2.26 7.44
C LEU A 96 -2.67 -2.72 8.64
N VAL A 97 -2.79 -1.94 9.71
CA VAL A 97 -3.63 -2.29 10.88
C VAL A 97 -5.12 -2.07 10.59
N ASN A 98 -6.00 -2.82 11.27
CA ASN A 98 -7.46 -2.73 11.09
C ASN A 98 -8.03 -1.35 11.43
N ASP A 99 -7.40 -0.65 12.36
CA ASP A 99 -7.80 0.69 12.78
C ASP A 99 -6.55 1.59 12.92
N PRO A 100 -6.15 2.28 11.84
CA PRO A 100 -5.02 3.20 11.92
C PRO A 100 -5.35 4.48 12.68
N SER A 101 -6.60 4.68 13.13
CA SER A 101 -7.05 5.93 13.78
C SER A 101 -6.25 6.26 15.04
N ASN A 102 -5.72 5.24 15.73
CA ASN A 102 -4.84 5.43 16.89
C ASN A 102 -3.46 6.02 16.51
N PHE A 103 -3.10 6.02 15.23
CA PHE A 103 -1.82 6.54 14.70
C PHE A 103 -2.01 7.77 13.81
N LEU A 104 -3.26 8.10 13.46
CA LEU A 104 -3.59 9.38 12.84
C LEU A 104 -3.46 10.45 13.92
N SER A 105 -2.29 11.07 14.03
CA SER A 105 -2.17 12.31 14.78
C SER A 105 -3.14 13.32 14.19
N SER A 106 -4.03 13.83 15.04
CA SER A 106 -4.86 14.99 14.73
C SER A 106 -3.94 16.09 14.20
N GLN A 107 -3.95 16.35 12.89
CA GLN A 107 -3.38 17.58 12.34
C GLN A 107 -4.30 18.71 12.79
N SER A 108 -4.10 19.19 14.02
CA SER A 108 -4.64 20.45 14.48
C SER A 108 -3.73 21.57 13.99
N ASN A 109 -4.03 22.11 12.82
CA ASN A 109 -4.24 23.53 12.53
C ASN A 109 -4.36 23.80 11.02
#